data_AF-A0A7Y5LSU8-F1
#
_entry.id   AF-A0A7Y5LSU8-F1
#
_cell.length_a   1.000
_cell.length_b   1.000
_cell.length_c   1.000
_cell.angle_alpha   90.00
_cell.angle_beta   90.00
_cell.angle_gamma   90.00
#
_symmetry.space_group_name_H-M   'P 1'
#
loop_
_entity.id
_entity.type
_entity.pdbx_description
1 polymer ?
#
loop_
_entity_poly.entity_id
_entity_poly.type
_entity_poly.pdbx_seq_one_letter_code
_entity_poly.pdbx_strand_id
1 'polypeptide(L)'
;MKNSRILVLFCLPLMTTAIHAQSDPFTGSYTGKGFRPGEKYTEKPSYVIDVTIEKTGDYYMVRWFENGNLSYYGLGIHIDNVLSVSYVSVDKSIYGTVSYKDFKKDKGYLVGAWCIAPMDPDAVGNGKNGMEVLWPK
;
A
#
# COMPACT_ATOMS: atom_id res chain seq x y z
N MET A 1 27.62 -69.68 -19.90
CA MET A 1 26.71 -68.59 -20.36
C MET A 1 25.95 -68.07 -19.15
N LYS A 2 26.33 -66.92 -18.60
CA LYS A 2 25.64 -66.26 -17.47
C LYS A 2 25.26 -64.86 -17.92
N ASN A 3 23.96 -64.63 -18.15
CA ASN A 3 23.47 -63.38 -18.70
C ASN A 3 23.36 -62.30 -17.62
N SER A 4 24.07 -61.19 -17.90
CA SER A 4 23.95 -59.88 -17.29
C SER A 4 22.50 -59.38 -17.20
N ARG A 5 22.15 -58.77 -16.07
CA ARG A 5 21.11 -57.74 -15.99
C ARG A 5 21.59 -56.64 -15.05
N ILE A 6 22.19 -55.60 -15.62
CA ILE A 6 22.50 -54.33 -14.95
C ILE A 6 21.20 -53.52 -14.93
N LEU A 7 20.65 -53.32 -13.74
CA LEU A 7 19.50 -52.44 -13.51
C LEU A 7 20.03 -51.01 -13.35
N VAL A 8 19.91 -50.18 -14.39
CA VAL A 8 20.25 -48.75 -14.31
C VAL A 8 19.07 -48.02 -13.72
N LEU A 9 19.18 -47.67 -12.43
CA LEU A 9 18.21 -46.82 -11.74
C LEU A 9 18.43 -45.36 -12.17
N PHE A 10 17.57 -44.85 -13.05
CA PHE A 10 17.55 -43.43 -13.44
C PHE A 10 16.99 -42.61 -12.27
N CYS A 11 17.89 -42.04 -11.45
CA CYS A 11 17.54 -41.04 -10.45
C CYS A 11 17.26 -39.70 -11.19
N LEU A 12 16.00 -39.38 -11.47
CA LEU A 12 15.63 -38.04 -11.92
C LEU A 12 15.83 -37.05 -10.74
N PRO A 13 16.70 -36.04 -10.85
CA PRO A 13 16.73 -34.98 -9.85
C PRO A 13 15.44 -34.16 -10.00
N LEU A 14 14.56 -34.23 -9.00
CA LEU A 14 13.49 -33.25 -8.81
C LEU A 14 14.15 -31.88 -8.59
N MET A 15 14.23 -31.07 -9.65
CA MET A 15 14.52 -29.64 -9.49
C MET A 15 13.28 -28.95 -8.94
N THR A 16 13.18 -28.86 -7.62
CA THR A 16 12.24 -27.96 -6.94
C THR A 16 12.69 -26.51 -7.16
N THR A 17 12.15 -25.86 -8.17
CA THR A 17 12.26 -24.40 -8.29
C THR A 17 11.48 -23.78 -7.14
N ALA A 18 12.18 -23.27 -6.13
CA ALA A 18 11.59 -22.44 -5.09
C ALA A 18 11.04 -21.17 -5.74
N ILE A 19 9.72 -21.14 -5.98
CA ILE A 19 9.01 -19.93 -6.34
C ILE A 19 9.11 -19.02 -5.12
N HIS A 20 10.07 -18.10 -5.15
CA HIS A 20 10.11 -17.02 -4.19
C HIS A 20 8.87 -16.17 -4.47
N ALA A 21 7.87 -16.25 -3.60
CA ALA A 21 6.77 -15.32 -3.60
C ALA A 21 7.38 -13.92 -3.40
N GLN A 22 7.52 -13.17 -4.49
CA GLN A 22 7.97 -11.79 -4.43
C GLN A 22 6.94 -11.04 -3.59
N SER A 23 7.37 -10.55 -2.43
CA SER A 23 6.49 -9.76 -1.58
C SER A 23 6.07 -8.52 -2.36
N ASP A 24 4.77 -8.31 -2.42
CA ASP A 24 4.21 -7.11 -3.03
C ASP A 24 4.69 -5.87 -2.25
N PRO A 25 5.23 -4.85 -2.93
CA PRO A 25 5.88 -3.72 -2.27
C PRO A 25 4.94 -2.88 -1.38
N PHE A 26 3.63 -2.92 -1.63
CA PHE A 26 2.65 -2.08 -0.94
C PHE A 26 1.70 -2.87 -0.04
N THR A 27 1.58 -4.18 -0.22
CA THR A 27 0.63 -4.99 0.56
C THR A 27 1.08 -5.11 2.01
N GLY A 28 0.20 -4.76 2.94
CA GLY A 28 0.51 -4.82 4.37
C GLY A 28 -0.44 -4.01 5.24
N SER A 29 -0.14 -4.03 6.55
CA SER A 29 -0.78 -3.18 7.55
C SER A 29 0.22 -2.13 8.03
N TYR A 30 -0.23 -0.89 8.13
CA TYR A 30 0.60 0.26 8.40
C TYR A 30 0.00 1.16 9.49
N THR A 31 0.87 1.87 10.20
CA THR A 31 0.54 3.05 10.99
C THR A 31 0.89 4.29 10.17
N GLY A 32 -0.13 5.04 9.77
CA GLY A 32 -0.02 6.33 9.09
C GLY A 32 0.10 7.49 10.06
N LYS A 33 1.01 8.42 9.77
CA LYS A 33 1.18 9.68 10.50
C LYS A 33 1.29 10.82 9.51
N GLY A 34 0.52 11.88 9.69
CA GLY A 34 0.52 12.95 8.69
C GLY A 34 -0.09 14.27 9.10
N PHE A 35 -0.20 15.14 8.09
CA PHE A 35 -0.73 16.50 8.15
C PHE A 35 -1.85 16.64 7.13
N ARG A 36 -2.97 17.25 7.54
CA ARG A 36 -4.09 17.48 6.63
C ARG A 36 -3.74 18.58 5.62
N PRO A 37 -4.37 18.58 4.43
CA PRO A 37 -4.25 19.66 3.47
C PRO A 37 -4.38 21.05 4.12
N GLY A 38 -3.36 21.88 3.93
CA GLY A 38 -3.35 23.26 4.41
C GLY A 38 -2.92 23.48 5.86
N GLU A 39 -2.64 22.43 6.61
CA GLU A 39 -2.02 22.55 7.93
C GLU A 39 -0.51 22.82 7.83
N LYS A 40 0.04 23.46 8.87
CA LYS A 40 1.48 23.65 9.01
C LYS A 40 2.15 22.34 9.42
N TYR A 41 3.22 21.96 8.75
CA TYR A 41 4.01 20.79 9.13
C TYR A 41 4.86 21.12 10.36
N THR A 42 4.70 20.30 11.41
CA THR A 42 5.41 20.43 12.68
C THR A 42 6.08 19.10 13.05
N GLU A 43 6.72 19.02 14.22
CA GLU A 43 7.28 17.76 14.70
C GLU A 43 6.21 16.75 15.13
N LYS A 44 5.01 17.23 15.51
CA LYS A 44 3.88 16.37 15.91
C LYS A 44 2.91 16.24 14.73
N PRO A 45 2.57 15.01 14.30
CA PRO A 45 1.59 14.83 13.24
C PRO A 45 0.20 15.31 13.71
N SER A 46 -0.59 15.84 12.78
CA SER A 46 -1.97 16.27 13.02
C SER A 46 -2.97 15.13 13.20
N TYR A 47 -2.60 13.93 12.71
CA TYR A 47 -3.37 12.71 12.86
C TYR A 47 -2.45 11.49 12.85
N VAL A 48 -2.97 10.42 13.44
CA VAL A 48 -2.44 9.05 13.36
C VAL A 48 -3.59 8.18 12.92
N ILE A 49 -3.36 7.31 11.95
CA ILE A 49 -4.39 6.47 11.35
C ILE A 49 -3.83 5.08 11.06
N ASP A 50 -4.69 4.07 11.06
CA ASP A 50 -4.30 2.73 10.66
C ASP A 50 -4.67 2.51 9.18
N VAL A 51 -3.77 1.90 8.41
CA VAL A 51 -3.98 1.68 6.98
C VAL A 51 -3.74 0.23 6.62
N THR A 52 -4.65 -0.38 5.86
CA THR A 52 -4.43 -1.68 5.24
C THR A 52 -4.42 -1.54 3.72
N ILE A 53 -3.47 -2.21 3.08
CA ILE A 53 -3.31 -2.26 1.62
C ILE A 53 -3.30 -3.72 1.21
N GLU A 54 -4.20 -4.09 0.30
CA GLU A 54 -4.38 -5.46 -0.18
C GLU A 54 -4.41 -5.48 -1.71
N LYS A 55 -3.51 -6.25 -2.33
CA LYS A 55 -3.57 -6.49 -3.78
C LYS A 55 -4.76 -7.39 -4.13
N THR A 56 -5.57 -6.96 -5.07
CA THR A 56 -6.73 -7.70 -5.61
C THR A 56 -6.64 -7.74 -7.13
N GLY A 57 -6.13 -8.83 -7.69
CA GLY A 57 -5.84 -8.92 -9.13
C GLY A 57 -4.82 -7.85 -9.54
N ASP A 58 -5.24 -6.95 -10.43
CA ASP A 58 -4.39 -5.90 -11.02
C ASP A 58 -4.47 -4.54 -10.29
N TYR A 59 -5.23 -4.46 -9.19
CA TYR A 59 -5.41 -3.23 -8.41
C TYR A 59 -5.23 -3.47 -6.90
N TYR A 60 -5.29 -2.40 -6.13
CA TYR A 60 -5.16 -2.40 -4.67
C TYR A 60 -6.43 -1.89 -4.02
N MET A 61 -6.89 -2.61 -3.00
CA MET A 61 -7.83 -2.10 -2.02
C MET A 61 -7.06 -1.42 -0.90
N VAL A 62 -7.40 -0.18 -0.59
CA VAL A 62 -6.81 0.55 0.54
C VAL A 62 -7.92 0.96 1.50
N ARG A 63 -7.70 0.75 2.80
CA ARG A 63 -8.66 1.08 3.86
C ARG A 63 -7.95 1.84 4.96
N TRP A 64 -8.54 2.95 5.37
CA TRP A 64 -8.03 3.80 6.45
C TRP A 64 -8.99 3.77 7.63
N PHE A 65 -8.44 3.56 8.83
CA PHE A 65 -9.19 3.42 10.06
C PHE A 65 -8.80 4.50 11.06
N GLU A 66 -9.71 5.42 11.34
CA GLU A 66 -9.52 6.44 12.37
C GLU A 66 -10.14 5.94 13.68
N ASN A 67 -9.33 5.88 14.75
CA ASN A 67 -9.75 5.34 16.04
C ASN A 67 -10.37 3.92 15.95
N GLY A 68 -9.82 3.07 15.07
CA GLY A 68 -10.28 1.70 14.85
C GLY A 68 -11.54 1.54 13.99
N ASN A 69 -12.18 2.64 13.58
CA ASN A 69 -13.35 2.61 12.69
C ASN A 69 -12.92 2.89 11.26
N LEU A 70 -13.49 2.17 10.30
CA LEU A 70 -13.27 2.44 8.88
C LEU A 70 -13.77 3.86 8.56
N SER A 71 -12.85 4.74 8.14
CA SER A 71 -13.17 6.13 7.79
C SER A 71 -13.15 6.36 6.29
N TYR A 72 -12.24 5.69 5.57
CA TYR A 72 -12.09 5.82 4.13
C TYR A 72 -11.81 4.47 3.47
N TYR A 73 -12.26 4.33 2.23
CA TYR A 73 -11.90 3.23 1.33
C TYR A 73 -11.41 3.78 0.01
N GLY A 74 -10.48 3.07 -0.63
CA GLY A 74 -9.86 3.50 -1.86
C GLY A 74 -9.48 2.34 -2.77
N LEU A 75 -9.39 2.68 -4.05
CA LEU A 75 -8.94 1.79 -5.12
C LEU A 75 -7.69 2.40 -5.74
N GLY A 76 -6.63 1.60 -5.83
CA GLY A 76 -5.34 2.06 -6.31
C GLY A 76 -4.75 1.21 -7.42
N ILE A 77 -3.92 1.84 -8.24
CA ILE A 77 -3.11 1.21 -9.28
C ILE A 77 -1.66 1.56 -8.96
N HIS A 78 -0.76 0.57 -9.04
CA HIS A 78 0.67 0.85 -8.99
C HIS A 78 1.25 0.94 -10.39
N ILE A 79 2.23 1.83 -10.56
CA ILE A 79 3.16 1.85 -11.68
C ILE A 79 4.54 2.10 -11.08
N ASP A 80 5.50 1.25 -11.44
CA ASP A 80 6.86 1.25 -10.88
C ASP A 80 6.86 1.21 -9.35
N ASN A 81 7.31 2.29 -8.71
CA ASN A 81 7.41 2.41 -7.25
C ASN A 81 6.39 3.39 -6.66
N VAL A 82 5.31 3.69 -7.40
CA VAL A 82 4.24 4.58 -6.94
C VAL A 82 2.90 3.84 -6.99
N LEU A 83 2.19 3.85 -5.86
CA LEU A 83 0.80 3.45 -5.73
C LEU A 83 -0.07 4.70 -5.69
N SER A 84 -0.90 4.92 -6.71
CA SER A 84 -1.87 6.02 -6.74
C SER A 84 -3.26 5.48 -6.43
N VAL A 85 -3.97 6.11 -5.49
CA VAL A 85 -5.23 5.63 -4.93
C VAL A 85 -6.26 6.75 -4.99
N SER A 86 -7.41 6.47 -5.59
CA SER A 86 -8.61 7.30 -5.40
C SER A 86 -9.36 6.81 -4.19
N TYR A 87 -9.77 7.71 -3.30
CA TYR A 87 -10.44 7.34 -2.05
C TYR A 87 -11.71 8.15 -1.83
N VAL A 88 -12.57 7.64 -0.96
CA VAL A 88 -13.79 8.31 -0.49
C VAL A 88 -14.05 7.95 0.97
N SER A 89 -14.64 8.87 1.72
CA SER A 89 -15.08 8.65 3.09
C SER A 89 -16.30 7.73 3.16
N VAL A 90 -16.49 7.06 4.29
CA VAL A 90 -17.64 6.14 4.48
C VAL A 90 -18.99 6.84 4.32
N ASP A 91 -19.10 8.06 4.80
CA ASP A 91 -20.28 8.92 4.66
C ASP A 91 -20.40 9.59 3.27
N LYS A 92 -19.40 9.41 2.40
CA LYS A 92 -19.29 9.98 1.04
C LYS A 92 -19.21 11.50 0.99
N SER A 93 -18.88 12.16 2.11
CA SER A 93 -18.72 13.62 2.16
C SER A 93 -17.38 14.10 1.60
N ILE A 94 -16.36 13.24 1.56
CA ILE A 94 -15.00 13.55 1.12
C ILE A 94 -14.54 12.49 0.12
N TYR A 95 -13.95 12.92 -0.98
CA TYR A 95 -13.18 12.04 -1.89
C TYR A 95 -11.93 12.78 -2.34
N GLY A 96 -10.96 12.03 -2.86
CA GLY A 96 -9.69 12.59 -3.22
C GLY A 96 -8.75 11.56 -3.80
N THR A 97 -7.48 11.93 -3.87
CA THR A 97 -6.43 11.02 -4.30
C THR A 97 -5.25 11.07 -3.35
N VAL A 98 -4.56 9.95 -3.21
CA VAL A 98 -3.27 9.86 -2.53
C VAL A 98 -2.31 9.08 -3.41
N SER A 99 -1.06 9.52 -3.46
CA SER A 99 0.01 8.79 -4.13
C SER A 99 1.10 8.46 -3.13
N TYR A 100 1.36 7.17 -2.95
CA TYR A 100 2.39 6.63 -2.08
C TYR A 100 3.59 6.19 -2.90
N LYS A 101 4.78 6.64 -2.50
CA LYS A 101 6.04 6.13 -3.03
C LYS A 101 6.66 5.16 -2.04
N ASP A 102 7.08 4.00 -2.53
CA ASP A 102 7.78 3.00 -1.72
C ASP A 102 9.25 3.39 -1.52
N PHE A 103 9.66 3.54 -0.25
CA PHE A 103 11.04 3.77 0.15
C PHE A 103 11.58 2.53 0.87
N LYS A 104 11.97 1.51 0.09
CA LYS A 104 12.53 0.24 0.58
C LYS A 104 13.88 0.31 1.28
N LYS A 105 14.46 1.49 1.56
CA LYS A 105 15.89 1.53 1.87
C LYS A 105 16.26 0.81 3.18
N ASP A 106 15.38 0.76 4.19
CA ASP A 106 15.70 0.06 5.45
C ASP A 106 14.50 -0.61 6.19
N LYS A 107 13.25 -0.16 5.99
CA LYS A 107 12.09 -0.65 6.78
C LYS A 107 10.75 -0.74 6.00
N GLY A 108 10.74 -0.51 4.69
CA GLY A 108 9.52 -0.64 3.87
C GLY A 108 8.42 0.38 4.18
N TYR A 109 8.78 1.62 4.52
CA TYR A 109 7.79 2.69 4.74
C TYR A 109 7.37 3.34 3.42
N LEU A 110 6.15 3.87 3.40
CA LEU A 110 5.60 4.56 2.25
C LEU A 110 5.46 6.05 2.57
N VAL A 111 5.80 6.92 1.62
CA VAL A 111 5.60 8.37 1.75
C VAL A 111 4.50 8.79 0.80
N GLY A 112 3.42 9.33 1.36
CA GLY A 112 2.22 9.73 0.66
C GLY A 112 2.06 11.25 0.59
N ALA A 113 1.61 11.73 -0.56
CA ALA A 113 0.99 13.04 -0.70
C ALA A 113 -0.46 12.83 -1.11
N TRP A 114 -1.39 13.56 -0.49
CA TRP A 114 -2.82 13.41 -0.76
C TRP A 114 -3.52 14.75 -0.89
N CYS A 115 -4.62 14.77 -1.61
CA CYS A 115 -5.46 15.94 -1.75
C CYS A 115 -6.93 15.54 -1.71
N ILE A 116 -7.76 16.48 -1.26
CA ILE A 116 -9.21 16.38 -1.32
C ILE A 116 -9.66 16.98 -2.64
N ALA A 117 -10.51 16.28 -3.37
CA ALA A 117 -11.13 16.83 -4.56
C ALA A 117 -12.09 17.96 -4.14
N PRO A 118 -12.02 19.14 -4.76
CA PRO A 118 -12.89 20.25 -4.39
C PRO A 118 -14.34 19.93 -4.77
N MET A 119 -15.20 19.74 -3.77
CA MET A 119 -16.66 19.88 -3.94
C MET A 119 -17.15 21.30 -3.66
N ASP A 120 -16.41 22.03 -2.83
CA ASP A 120 -16.71 23.38 -2.39
C ASP A 120 -15.42 24.21 -2.49
N PRO A 121 -15.40 25.34 -3.22
CA PRO A 121 -14.22 26.20 -3.29
C PRO A 121 -13.76 26.71 -1.91
N ASP A 122 -14.65 26.74 -0.91
CA ASP A 122 -14.38 27.19 0.45
C ASP A 122 -14.01 26.03 1.40
N ALA A 123 -13.94 24.78 0.91
CA ALA A 123 -13.52 23.65 1.71
C ALA A 123 -12.08 23.84 2.22
N VAL A 124 -11.88 23.57 3.52
CA VAL A 124 -10.56 23.60 4.15
C VAL A 124 -9.61 22.67 3.39
N GLY A 125 -8.50 23.23 2.89
CA GLY A 125 -7.49 22.47 2.15
C GLY A 125 -7.61 22.50 0.63
N ASN A 126 -8.57 23.25 0.07
CA ASN A 126 -8.70 23.42 -1.38
C ASN A 126 -7.38 23.89 -2.02
N GLY A 127 -6.95 23.19 -3.09
CA GLY A 127 -5.70 23.45 -3.80
C GLY A 127 -4.42 23.12 -3.01
N LYS A 128 -4.51 22.50 -1.84
CA LYS A 128 -3.36 22.11 -1.02
C LYS A 128 -3.29 20.59 -0.86
N ASN A 129 -2.08 20.09 -0.64
CA ASN A 129 -1.85 18.69 -0.33
C ASN A 129 -1.60 18.48 1.17
N GLY A 130 -2.09 17.35 1.67
CA GLY A 130 -1.63 16.71 2.89
C GLY A 130 -0.43 15.82 2.60
N MET A 131 0.26 15.45 3.67
CA MET A 131 1.37 14.51 3.64
C MET A 131 1.12 13.42 4.67
N GLU A 132 1.52 12.20 4.35
CA GLU A 132 1.41 11.04 5.24
C GLU A 132 2.65 10.15 5.09
N VAL A 133 3.09 9.54 6.18
CA VAL A 133 4.08 8.45 6.14
C VAL A 133 3.46 7.20 6.75
N LEU A 134 3.48 6.10 6.00
CA LEU A 134 2.99 4.79 6.42
C LEU A 134 4.16 3.92 6.89
N TRP A 135 4.15 3.56 8.17
CA TRP A 135 5.13 2.67 8.77
C TRP A 135 4.55 1.27 8.90
N PRO A 136 5.22 0.20 8.41
CA PRO A 136 4.73 -1.16 8.62
C PRO A 136 4.50 -1.49 10.09
N LYS A 137 3.45 -2.26 10.36
CA LYS A 137 3.15 -2.82 11.69
C LYS A 137 3.87 -4.15 11.92
#